data_AF-A0A9D7S9B0-F1
#
_entry.id   AF-A0A9D7S9B0-F1
#
_cell.length_a   1.000
_cell.length_b   1.000
_cell.length_c   1.000
_cell.angle_alpha   90.00
_cell.angle_beta   90.00
_cell.angle_gamma   90.00
#
_symmetry.space_group_name_H-M   'P 1'
#
loop_
_entity.id
_entity.type
_entity.pdbx_description
1 polymer ?
#
loop_
_entity_poly.entity_id
_entity_poly.type
_entity_poly.pdbx_seq_one_letter_code
_entity_poly.pdbx_strand_id
1 'polypeptide(L)'
;MKDFVNLLSGGDLRSIGKSNSVVSLIVNQQDFDELFKLIFLDDQLLVMRAIDAIEKITLKHPNYLIKHKREILELSSVAYDKELKWHLAQIIPRLSLTPHELIKAWKLLTNWALDKNNSRIVRVNSIQGLFEMQIVHNELSQEFSKTLTELEKEHIPSINARIRSIKNKI
;
A
#
# COMPACT_ATOMS: atom_id res chain seq x y z
N MET A 1 23.39 -5.62 13.91
CA MET A 1 22.50 -4.67 13.21
C MET A 1 22.58 -4.99 11.72
N LYS A 2 21.44 -5.20 11.06
CA LYS A 2 21.45 -5.52 9.63
C LYS A 2 21.64 -4.24 8.85
N ASP A 3 22.58 -4.24 7.92
CA ASP A 3 22.88 -3.05 7.11
C ASP A 3 21.92 -2.96 5.90
N PHE A 4 20.65 -2.68 6.20
CA PHE A 4 19.62 -2.58 5.18
C PHE A 4 19.87 -1.43 4.21
N VAL A 5 20.53 -0.36 4.64
CA VAL A 5 20.93 0.75 3.76
C VAL A 5 21.82 0.20 2.66
N ASN A 6 22.95 -0.43 2.99
CA ASN A 6 23.85 -0.98 1.97
C ASN A 6 23.20 -2.06 1.08
N LEU A 7 22.26 -2.85 1.61
CA LEU A 7 21.54 -3.86 0.83
C LEU A 7 20.53 -3.28 -0.16
N LEU A 8 19.92 -2.15 0.19
CA LEU A 8 18.90 -1.48 -0.60
C LEU A 8 19.45 -0.31 -1.42
N SER A 9 20.69 0.13 -1.18
CA SER A 9 21.40 1.14 -1.98
C SER A 9 21.98 0.56 -3.29
N GLY A 10 22.38 1.44 -4.21
CA GLY A 10 23.03 1.09 -5.49
C GLY A 10 22.07 0.68 -6.62
N GLY A 11 22.59 0.59 -7.84
CA GLY A 11 21.77 0.36 -9.05
C GLY A 11 20.91 1.57 -9.44
N ASP A 12 20.00 1.41 -10.40
CA ASP A 12 19.08 2.47 -10.84
C ASP A 12 17.62 2.20 -10.39
N LEU A 13 16.75 3.18 -10.64
CA LEU A 13 15.31 3.15 -10.34
C LEU A 13 14.56 1.99 -11.06
N ARG A 14 15.17 1.35 -12.07
CA ARG A 14 14.55 0.26 -12.83
C ARG A 14 14.82 -1.11 -12.21
N SER A 15 15.73 -1.18 -11.24
CA SER A 15 15.98 -2.40 -10.48
C SER A 15 15.23 -2.41 -9.16
N ILE A 16 14.58 -3.54 -8.86
CA ILE A 16 13.97 -3.83 -7.54
C ILE A 16 15.03 -3.98 -6.42
N GLY A 17 16.31 -3.71 -6.72
CA GLY A 17 17.44 -3.95 -5.84
C GLY A 17 17.50 -5.40 -5.35
N LYS A 18 17.99 -5.58 -4.11
CA LYS A 18 17.92 -6.86 -3.38
C LYS A 18 16.71 -6.91 -2.43
N SER A 19 15.59 -6.28 -2.77
CA SER A 19 14.37 -6.24 -1.94
C SER A 19 13.95 -7.65 -1.47
N ASN A 20 13.95 -8.65 -2.37
CA ASN A 20 13.64 -10.03 -2.01
C ASN A 20 14.65 -10.64 -1.02
N SER A 21 15.92 -10.26 -1.09
CA SER A 21 16.92 -10.68 -0.09
C SER A 21 16.65 -10.03 1.26
N VAL A 22 16.26 -8.74 1.29
CA VAL A 22 15.88 -8.07 2.54
C VAL A 22 14.66 -8.73 3.19
N VAL A 23 13.65 -9.10 2.40
CA VAL A 23 12.48 -9.86 2.92
C VAL A 23 12.92 -11.13 3.66
N SER A 24 13.88 -11.89 3.11
CA SER A 24 14.38 -13.12 3.75
C SER A 24 15.20 -12.89 5.02
N LEU A 25 15.70 -11.67 5.21
CA LEU A 25 16.47 -11.30 6.40
C LEU A 25 15.57 -10.85 7.56
N ILE A 26 14.29 -10.54 7.33
CA ILE A 26 13.37 -10.14 8.40
C ILE A 26 12.80 -11.40 9.04
N VAL A 27 13.26 -11.72 10.26
CA VAL A 27 12.82 -12.92 11.00
C VAL A 27 12.06 -12.58 12.28
N ASN A 28 12.08 -11.33 12.71
CA ASN A 28 11.39 -10.86 13.91
C ASN A 28 10.96 -9.38 13.80
N GLN A 29 10.23 -8.90 14.81
CA GLN A 29 9.75 -7.52 14.88
C GLN A 29 10.89 -6.49 14.89
N GLN A 30 12.01 -6.78 15.57
CA GLN A 30 13.12 -5.83 15.66
C GLN A 30 13.75 -5.58 14.29
N ASP A 31 13.92 -6.63 13.48
CA ASP A 31 14.41 -6.50 12.11
C ASP A 31 13.45 -5.64 11.26
N PHE A 32 12.14 -5.88 11.41
CA PHE A 32 11.12 -5.10 10.72
C PHE A 32 11.17 -3.63 11.15
N ASP A 33 11.31 -3.35 12.45
CA ASP A 33 11.40 -2.00 13.00
C ASP A 33 12.66 -1.26 12.46
N GLU A 34 13.78 -1.97 12.25
CA GLU A 34 14.98 -1.41 11.60
C GLU A 34 14.74 -1.07 10.13
N LEU A 35 14.11 -1.97 9.37
CA LEU A 35 13.73 -1.73 7.97
C LEU A 35 12.71 -0.58 7.84
N PHE A 36 11.74 -0.53 8.74
CA PHE A 36 10.65 0.45 8.70
C PHE A 36 11.17 1.89 8.78
N LYS A 37 12.23 2.14 9.55
CA LYS A 37 12.85 3.48 9.66
C LYS A 37 13.32 4.03 8.31
N LEU A 38 13.66 3.15 7.35
CA LEU A 38 14.21 3.56 6.07
C LEU A 38 13.19 4.28 5.17
N ILE A 39 11.88 4.14 5.42
CA ILE A 39 10.84 4.82 4.62
C ILE A 39 10.72 6.32 4.91
N PHE A 40 11.44 6.82 5.93
CA PHE A 40 11.48 8.23 6.31
C PHE A 40 12.79 8.93 5.96
N LEU A 41 13.65 8.27 5.19
CA LEU A 41 14.90 8.86 4.72
C LEU A 41 14.65 9.74 3.49
N ASP A 42 15.55 10.68 3.24
CA ASP A 42 15.45 11.58 2.08
C ASP A 42 15.78 10.88 0.74
N ASP A 43 16.47 9.74 0.79
CA ASP A 43 16.80 8.95 -0.41
C ASP A 43 15.56 8.24 -0.95
N GLN A 44 14.94 8.82 -1.98
CA GLN A 44 13.73 8.29 -2.62
C GLN A 44 13.88 6.84 -3.11
N LEU A 45 15.05 6.46 -3.63
CA LEU A 45 15.28 5.09 -4.11
C LEU A 45 15.27 4.10 -2.95
N LEU A 46 15.90 4.47 -1.83
CA LEU A 46 15.93 3.67 -0.62
C LEU A 46 14.53 3.53 -0.02
N VAL A 47 13.79 4.63 0.07
CA VAL A 47 12.39 4.65 0.55
C VAL A 47 11.52 3.71 -0.28
N MET A 48 11.57 3.82 -1.61
CA MET A 48 10.78 2.99 -2.52
C MET A 48 11.07 1.49 -2.33
N ARG A 49 12.34 1.11 -2.18
CA ARG A 49 12.70 -0.30 -2.00
C ARG A 49 12.39 -0.81 -0.59
N ALA A 50 12.50 0.04 0.41
CA ALA A 50 12.11 -0.30 1.77
C ALA A 50 10.59 -0.54 1.87
N ILE A 51 9.77 0.33 1.30
CA ILE A 51 8.31 0.16 1.33
C ILE A 51 7.85 -1.05 0.49
N ASP A 52 8.52 -1.35 -0.63
CA ASP A 52 8.30 -2.60 -1.40
C ASP A 52 8.60 -3.84 -0.56
N ALA A 53 9.73 -3.87 0.16
CA ALA A 53 10.06 -4.96 1.06
C ALA A 53 9.04 -5.10 2.20
N ILE A 54 8.62 -3.98 2.81
CA ILE A 54 7.59 -3.95 3.86
C ILE A 54 6.25 -4.48 3.33
N GLU A 55 5.82 -4.08 2.14
CA GLU A 55 4.63 -4.62 1.50
C GLU A 55 4.72 -6.15 1.38
N LYS A 56 5.85 -6.68 0.89
CA LYS A 56 6.06 -8.13 0.72
C LYS A 56 6.06 -8.89 2.04
N ILE A 57 6.70 -8.35 3.07
CA ILE A 57 6.76 -8.98 4.41
C ILE A 57 5.36 -9.07 5.02
N THR A 58 4.60 -7.98 4.91
CA THR A 58 3.31 -7.84 5.59
C THR A 58 2.18 -8.63 4.93
N LEU A 59 2.40 -9.16 3.72
CA LEU A 59 1.52 -10.18 3.13
C LEU A 59 1.45 -11.45 4.00
N LYS A 60 2.55 -11.82 4.66
CA LYS A 60 2.63 -13.01 5.53
C LYS A 60 2.63 -12.66 7.02
N HIS A 61 3.11 -11.48 7.38
CA HIS A 61 3.28 -11.03 8.77
C HIS A 61 2.64 -9.65 9.01
N PRO A 62 1.31 -9.51 8.85
CA PRO A 62 0.62 -8.23 9.04
C PRO A 62 0.74 -7.69 10.48
N ASN A 63 0.95 -8.58 11.46
CA ASN A 63 1.17 -8.21 12.86
C ASN A 63 2.38 -7.30 13.08
N TYR A 64 3.36 -7.29 12.17
CA TYR A 64 4.50 -6.37 12.27
C TYR A 64 4.12 -4.90 12.08
N LEU A 65 2.96 -4.63 11.45
CA LEU A 65 2.44 -3.27 11.26
C LEU A 65 1.83 -2.67 12.53
N ILE A 66 1.53 -3.46 13.57
CA ILE A 66 0.78 -3.00 14.76
C ILE A 66 1.46 -1.79 15.42
N LYS A 67 2.79 -1.81 15.54
CA LYS A 67 3.58 -0.73 16.14
C LYS A 67 3.72 0.52 15.27
N HIS A 68 3.45 0.40 13.97
CA HIS A 68 3.74 1.41 12.95
C HIS A 68 2.47 1.95 12.27
N LYS A 69 1.29 1.55 12.76
CA LYS A 69 0.00 1.90 12.17
C LYS A 69 -0.17 3.41 12.01
N ARG A 70 0.16 4.16 13.06
CA ARG A 70 -0.02 5.62 13.07
C ARG A 70 0.89 6.26 12.03
N GLU A 71 2.16 5.87 12.02
CA GLU A 71 3.19 6.35 11.11
C GLU A 71 2.80 6.09 9.65
N ILE A 72 2.20 4.93 9.34
CA ILE A 72 1.69 4.61 7.99
C ILE A 72 0.51 5.52 7.61
N LEU A 73 -0.45 5.73 8.51
CA LEU A 73 -1.59 6.59 8.23
C LEU A 73 -1.16 8.06 8.04
N GLU A 74 -0.23 8.54 8.84
CA GLU A 74 0.36 9.87 8.71
C GLU A 74 1.13 10.00 7.39
N LEU A 75 2.02 9.05 7.08
CA LEU A 75 2.76 9.02 5.81
C LEU A 75 1.82 9.01 4.60
N SER A 76 0.73 8.25 4.66
CA SER A 76 -0.26 8.17 3.59
C SER A 76 -1.01 9.49 3.38
N SER A 77 -1.13 10.34 4.40
CA SER A 77 -1.78 11.66 4.26
C SER A 77 -0.92 12.69 3.52
N VAL A 78 0.40 12.51 3.50
CA VAL A 78 1.36 13.42 2.88
C VAL A 78 2.09 12.83 1.67
N ALA A 79 1.88 11.54 1.36
CA ALA A 79 2.51 10.87 0.24
C ALA A 79 2.16 11.56 -1.09
N TYR A 80 3.19 12.06 -1.78
CA TYR A 80 3.05 12.69 -3.10
C TYR A 80 3.40 11.71 -4.23
N ASP A 81 4.53 11.00 -4.08
CA ASP A 81 5.08 10.11 -5.10
C ASP A 81 4.18 8.90 -5.38
N LYS A 82 4.03 8.58 -6.67
CA LYS A 82 3.16 7.49 -7.13
C LYS A 82 3.64 6.12 -6.59
N GLU A 83 4.94 5.90 -6.51
CA GLU A 83 5.55 4.66 -5.99
C GLU A 83 5.37 4.53 -4.48
N LEU A 84 5.27 5.62 -3.72
CA LEU A 84 4.95 5.48 -2.31
C LEU A 84 3.46 5.17 -2.14
N LYS A 85 2.60 5.93 -2.83
CA LYS A 85 1.13 5.74 -2.80
C LYS A 85 0.70 4.33 -3.18
N TRP A 86 1.28 3.73 -4.22
CA TRP A 86 0.82 2.43 -4.72
C TRP A 86 1.06 1.27 -3.72
N HIS A 87 2.07 1.40 -2.85
CA HIS A 87 2.52 0.39 -1.89
C HIS A 87 1.72 0.60 -0.61
N LEU A 88 1.58 1.87 -0.18
CA LEU A 88 0.70 2.24 0.93
C LEU A 88 -0.75 1.78 0.67
N ALA A 89 -1.25 1.89 -0.56
CA ALA A 89 -2.59 1.41 -0.91
C ALA A 89 -2.78 -0.11 -0.69
N GLN A 90 -1.71 -0.90 -0.77
CA GLN A 90 -1.74 -2.34 -0.48
C GLN A 90 -1.45 -2.67 0.99
N ILE A 91 -0.76 -1.79 1.72
CA ILE A 91 -0.42 -1.97 3.13
C ILE A 91 -1.58 -1.55 4.05
N ILE A 92 -2.27 -0.44 3.75
CA ILE A 92 -3.37 0.12 4.55
C ILE A 92 -4.44 -0.91 4.92
N PRO A 93 -4.93 -1.79 4.01
CA PRO A 93 -5.96 -2.78 4.34
C PRO A 93 -5.52 -3.81 5.39
N ARG A 94 -4.21 -3.94 5.65
CA ARG A 94 -3.63 -4.92 6.58
C ARG A 94 -3.48 -4.36 7.99
N LEU A 95 -3.80 -3.08 8.19
CA LEU A 95 -3.71 -2.42 9.49
C LEU A 95 -4.87 -2.83 10.40
N SER A 96 -4.60 -2.97 11.70
CA SER A 96 -5.65 -3.09 12.72
C SER A 96 -6.25 -1.70 13.02
N LEU A 97 -7.23 -1.30 12.21
CA LEU A 97 -7.86 0.01 12.27
C LEU A 97 -8.99 0.06 13.31
N THR A 98 -9.03 1.15 14.08
CA THR A 98 -10.24 1.53 14.84
C THR A 98 -11.35 2.02 13.89
N PRO A 99 -12.62 2.08 14.33
CA PRO A 99 -13.70 2.56 13.47
C PRO A 99 -13.46 3.94 12.84
N HIS A 100 -12.85 4.86 13.60
CA HIS A 100 -12.52 6.19 13.09
C HIS A 100 -11.35 6.19 12.09
N GLU A 101 -10.32 5.37 12.33
CA GLU A 101 -9.21 5.20 11.39
C GLU A 101 -9.67 4.50 10.10
N LEU A 102 -10.60 3.55 10.21
CA LEU A 102 -11.21 2.86 9.07
C LEU A 102 -11.86 3.86 8.11
N ILE A 103 -12.68 4.77 8.63
CA ILE A 103 -13.34 5.81 7.82
C ILE A 103 -12.30 6.70 7.12
N LYS A 104 -11.23 7.09 7.82
CA LYS A 104 -10.17 7.91 7.25
C LYS A 104 -9.40 7.18 6.15
N ALA A 105 -8.99 5.94 6.40
CA ALA A 105 -8.28 5.09 5.45
C ALA A 105 -9.14 4.82 4.20
N TRP A 106 -10.42 4.51 4.40
CA TRP A 106 -11.38 4.30 3.33
C TRP A 106 -11.53 5.53 2.43
N LYS A 107 -11.73 6.70 3.04
CA LYS A 107 -11.83 7.97 2.31
C LYS A 107 -10.54 8.28 1.56
N LEU A 108 -9.38 8.02 2.15
CA LEU A 108 -8.09 8.23 1.50
C LEU A 108 -7.94 7.38 0.24
N LEU A 109 -8.18 6.07 0.34
CA LEU A 109 -8.08 5.17 -0.82
C LEU A 109 -9.14 5.47 -1.87
N THR A 110 -10.35 5.86 -1.46
CA THR A 110 -11.40 6.31 -2.39
C THR A 110 -10.97 7.55 -3.15
N ASN A 111 -10.39 8.55 -2.46
CA ASN A 111 -9.85 9.75 -3.10
C ASN A 111 -8.72 9.40 -4.07
N TRP A 112 -7.79 8.52 -3.68
CA TRP A 112 -6.71 8.08 -4.57
C TRP A 112 -7.22 7.33 -5.79
N ALA A 113 -8.27 6.52 -5.65
CA ALA A 113 -8.88 5.79 -6.75
C ALA A 113 -9.61 6.72 -7.73
N LEU A 114 -10.33 7.73 -7.24
CA LEU A 114 -11.15 8.64 -8.06
C LEU A 114 -10.36 9.82 -8.65
N ASP A 115 -9.24 10.21 -8.04
CA ASP A 115 -8.42 11.31 -8.53
C ASP A 115 -7.73 10.96 -9.86
N LYS A 116 -8.14 11.65 -10.92
CA LYS A 116 -7.63 11.47 -12.29
C LYS A 116 -6.18 11.92 -12.46
N ASN A 117 -5.63 12.71 -11.53
CA ASN A 117 -4.23 13.10 -11.55
C ASN A 117 -3.31 12.00 -11.02
N ASN A 118 -3.85 11.01 -10.27
CA ASN A 118 -3.06 9.86 -9.84
C ASN A 118 -2.78 8.92 -11.02
N SER A 119 -1.60 8.30 -10.97
CA SER A 119 -1.24 7.27 -11.94
C SER A 119 -2.24 6.11 -11.92
N ARG A 120 -2.44 5.46 -13.07
CA ARG A 120 -3.37 4.31 -13.19
C ARG A 120 -3.09 3.22 -12.18
N ILE A 121 -1.82 3.01 -11.81
CA ILE A 121 -1.44 1.97 -10.87
C ILE A 121 -1.72 2.34 -9.40
N VAL A 122 -1.58 3.61 -9.01
CA VAL A 122 -2.07 4.09 -7.71
C VAL A 122 -3.58 3.87 -7.62
N ARG A 123 -4.31 4.25 -8.68
CA ARG A 123 -5.77 4.09 -8.74
C ARG A 123 -6.18 2.61 -8.64
N VAL A 124 -5.55 1.73 -9.42
CA VAL A 124 -5.81 0.28 -9.41
C VAL A 124 -5.49 -0.37 -8.05
N ASN A 125 -4.37 -0.02 -7.42
CA ASN A 125 -4.02 -0.54 -6.11
C ASN A 125 -4.93 0.02 -5.00
N SER A 126 -5.41 1.26 -5.14
CA SER A 126 -6.39 1.82 -4.21
C SER A 126 -7.73 1.08 -4.29
N ILE A 127 -8.19 0.72 -5.51
CA ILE A 127 -9.38 -0.13 -5.69
C ILE A 127 -9.18 -1.52 -5.04
N GLN A 128 -7.99 -2.11 -5.21
CA GLN A 128 -7.65 -3.38 -4.57
C GLN A 128 -7.68 -3.25 -3.03
N GLY A 129 -7.13 -2.17 -2.48
CA GLY A 129 -7.16 -1.94 -1.04
C GLY A 129 -8.57 -1.73 -0.49
N LEU A 130 -9.42 -0.98 -1.18
CA LEU A 130 -10.84 -0.85 -0.84
C LEU A 130 -11.55 -2.21 -0.86
N PHE A 131 -11.26 -3.05 -1.84
CA PHE A 131 -11.82 -4.41 -1.91
C PHE A 131 -11.39 -5.27 -0.72
N GLU A 132 -10.13 -5.21 -0.31
CA GLU A 132 -9.62 -5.95 0.86
C GLU A 132 -10.26 -5.44 2.16
N MET A 133 -10.44 -4.13 2.31
CA MET A 133 -11.10 -3.54 3.47
C MET A 133 -12.57 -3.97 3.57
N GLN A 134 -13.33 -3.98 2.46
CA GLN A 134 -14.75 -4.36 2.51
C GLN A 134 -14.97 -5.85 2.78
N ILE A 135 -14.01 -6.73 2.45
CA ILE A 135 -14.09 -8.15 2.83
C ILE A 135 -14.18 -8.29 4.35
N VAL A 136 -13.43 -7.46 5.08
CA VAL A 136 -13.40 -7.46 6.55
C VAL A 136 -14.55 -6.63 7.14
N HIS A 137 -14.93 -5.54 6.47
CA HIS A 137 -15.93 -4.57 6.88
C HIS A 137 -17.10 -4.53 5.89
N ASN A 138 -18.03 -5.47 6.03
CA ASN A 138 -19.13 -5.66 5.09
C ASN A 138 -20.04 -4.43 4.96
N GLU A 139 -20.06 -3.56 5.97
CA GLU A 139 -20.79 -2.29 5.98
C GLU A 139 -20.35 -1.34 4.86
N LEU A 140 -19.14 -1.52 4.32
CA LEU A 140 -18.57 -0.72 3.24
C LEU A 140 -18.96 -1.20 1.83
N SER A 141 -19.65 -2.34 1.71
CA SER A 141 -19.97 -2.96 0.40
C SER A 141 -20.76 -2.05 -0.54
N GLN A 142 -21.71 -1.29 0.02
CA GLN A 142 -22.54 -0.36 -0.77
C GLN A 142 -21.71 0.83 -1.27
N GLU A 143 -20.84 1.39 -0.42
CA GLU A 143 -19.96 2.49 -0.81
C GLU A 143 -18.92 2.04 -1.83
N PHE A 144 -18.40 0.82 -1.67
CA PHE A 144 -17.47 0.21 -2.63
C PHE A 144 -18.12 0.12 -4.01
N SER A 145 -19.34 -0.42 -4.08
CA SER A 145 -20.08 -0.59 -5.33
C SER A 145 -20.34 0.75 -6.04
N LYS A 146 -20.66 1.81 -5.28
CA LYS A 146 -20.79 3.18 -5.82
C LYS A 146 -19.47 3.66 -6.44
N THR A 147 -18.36 3.49 -5.71
CA THR A 147 -17.03 3.87 -6.19
C THR A 147 -16.66 3.14 -7.48
N LEU A 148 -16.91 1.84 -7.57
CA LEU A 148 -16.66 1.06 -8.79
C LEU A 148 -17.51 1.56 -9.97
N THR A 149 -18.78 1.85 -9.74
CA THR A 149 -19.69 2.36 -10.77
C THR A 149 -19.20 3.68 -11.36
N GLU A 150 -18.73 4.60 -10.51
CA GLU A 150 -18.15 5.87 -10.99
C GLU A 150 -16.87 5.65 -11.80
N LEU A 151 -16.01 4.74 -11.37
CA LEU A 151 -14.76 4.42 -12.07
C LEU A 151 -14.99 3.73 -13.42
N GLU A 152 -16.00 2.87 -13.54
CA GLU A 152 -16.32 2.16 -14.79
C GLU A 152 -16.71 3.14 -15.92
N LYS A 153 -17.35 4.26 -15.58
CA LYS A 153 -17.74 5.33 -16.53
C LYS A 153 -16.55 6.02 -17.19
N GLU A 154 -15.35 5.92 -16.62
CA GLU A 154 -14.16 6.52 -17.22
C GLU A 154 -13.59 5.71 -18.39
N HIS A 155 -14.06 4.46 -18.59
CA HIS A 155 -13.62 3.57 -19.67
C HIS A 155 -12.10 3.32 -19.72
N ILE A 156 -11.41 3.40 -18.58
CA ILE A 156 -9.96 3.16 -18.51
C ILE A 156 -9.68 1.64 -18.49
N PRO A 157 -8.95 1.07 -19.47
CA PRO A 157 -8.80 -0.38 -19.60
C PRO A 157 -8.24 -1.07 -18.36
N SER A 158 -7.19 -0.50 -17.74
CA SER A 158 -6.54 -1.08 -16.56
C SER A 158 -7.44 -1.06 -15.32
N ILE A 159 -8.24 0.01 -15.15
CA ILE A 159 -9.20 0.13 -14.06
C ILE A 159 -10.32 -0.89 -14.28
N ASN A 160 -10.91 -0.91 -15.47
CA ASN A 160 -11.99 -1.86 -15.78
C ASN A 160 -11.54 -3.31 -15.68
N ALA A 161 -10.28 -3.63 -16.04
CA ALA A 161 -9.71 -4.95 -15.82
C ALA A 161 -9.63 -5.34 -14.33
N ARG A 162 -9.21 -4.41 -13.47
CA ARG A 162 -9.19 -4.62 -12.01
C ARG A 162 -10.61 -4.83 -11.48
N ILE A 163 -11.56 -4.00 -11.90
CA ILE A 163 -12.96 -4.09 -11.47
C ILE A 163 -13.57 -5.43 -11.84
N ARG A 164 -13.39 -5.90 -13.09
CA ARG A 164 -13.82 -7.24 -13.51
C ARG A 164 -13.17 -8.34 -12.67
N SER A 165 -11.86 -8.25 -12.42
CA SER A 165 -11.16 -9.24 -11.60
C SER A 165 -11.70 -9.31 -10.16
N ILE A 166 -12.17 -8.20 -9.61
CA ILE A 166 -12.77 -8.15 -8.27
C ILE A 166 -14.18 -8.73 -8.29
N LYS A 167 -15.02 -8.34 -9.27
CA LYS A 167 -16.38 -8.86 -9.43
C LYS A 167 -16.41 -10.39 -9.59
N ASN A 168 -15.37 -10.99 -10.17
CA ASN A 168 -15.25 -12.45 -10.30
C ASN A 168 -14.86 -13.18 -9.00
N LYS A 169 -14.50 -12.46 -7.93
CA LYS A 169 -14.09 -13.02 -6.64
C LYS A 169 -15.17 -12.91 -5.55
N ILE A 170 -16.29 -12.26 -5.88
CA ILE A 170 -17.47 -12.10 -5.03
C ILE A 170 -18.54 -13.05 -5.59
#